data_AF-A0A7Y2L0Y2-F1
#
_entry.id   AF-A0A7Y2L0Y2-F1
#
_cell.length_a   1.000
_cell.length_b   1.000
_cell.length_c   1.000
_cell.angle_alpha   90.00
_cell.angle_beta   90.00
_cell.angle_gamma   90.00
#
_symmetry.space_group_name_H-M   'P 1'
#
loop_
_entity.id
_entity.type
_entity.pdbx_description
1 polymer ?
#
loop_
_entity_poly.entity_id
_entity_poly.type
_entity_poly.pdbx_seq_one_letter_code
_entity_poly.pdbx_strand_id
1 'polypeptide(L)' 'MLFTLPRLVLAGLTLFCTVQAQASESITAADADPLHQNALIERGLYVARLGDCIACHTAKGGAVMAGGLE' A
#
# COMPACT_ATOMS: atom_id res chain seq x y z
N MET A 1 21.53 -27.12 19.14
CA MET A 1 21.52 -25.96 18.22
C MET A 1 20.77 -26.23 16.92
N LEU A 2 20.77 -27.46 16.39
CA LEU A 2 20.03 -27.80 15.16
C LEU A 2 18.49 -27.68 15.29
N PHE A 3 17.93 -27.92 16.48
CA PHE A 3 16.49 -27.79 16.75
C PHE A 3 15.99 -26.36 17.01
N THR A 4 16.90 -25.39 17.20
CA THR A 4 16.54 -24.00 17.49
C THR A 4 16.21 -23.22 16.21
N LEU A 5 16.87 -23.55 15.09
CA LEU A 5 16.65 -22.96 13.77
C LEU A 5 15.22 -23.14 13.23
N PRO A 6 14.61 -24.35 13.20
CA PRO A 6 13.24 -24.50 12.70
C PRO A 6 12.21 -23.74 13.55
N ARG A 7 12.45 -23.63 14.88
CA ARG A 7 11.58 -22.85 15.77
C ARG A 7 11.65 -21.35 15.50
N LEU A 8 12.85 -20.82 15.22
CA LEU A 8 13.01 -19.42 14.84
C LEU A 8 12.38 -19.10 13.48
N VAL A 9 12.51 -20.02 12.51
CA VAL A 9 11.88 -19.87 11.19
C VAL A 9 10.36 -19.91 11.30
N LEU A 10 9.78 -20.86 12.05
CA LEU A 10 8.32 -20.88 12.27
C LEU A 10 7.84 -19.61 12.98
N ALA A 11 8.52 -19.18 14.04
CA ALA A 11 8.16 -17.97 14.76
C ALA A 11 8.23 -16.72 13.84
N GLY A 12 9.30 -16.60 13.05
CA GLY A 12 9.46 -15.51 12.08
C GLY A 12 8.39 -15.52 11.00
N LEU A 13 8.06 -16.69 10.45
CA LEU A 13 7.01 -16.83 9.43
C LEU A 13 5.63 -16.49 10.01
N THR A 14 5.32 -16.96 11.22
CA THR A 14 4.06 -16.62 11.89
C THR A 14 3.94 -15.13 12.13
N LEU A 15 5.00 -14.46 12.60
CA LEU A 15 5.01 -13.02 12.84
C LEU A 15 4.83 -12.24 11.53
N PHE A 16 5.53 -12.65 10.47
CA PHE A 16 5.40 -12.03 9.16
C PHE A 16 3.98 -12.16 8.61
N CYS A 17 3.38 -13.35 8.68
CA CYS A 17 2.01 -13.59 8.24
C CYS A 17 0.99 -12.76 9.03
N THR A 18 1.14 -12.61 10.35
CA THR A 18 0.21 -11.80 11.14
C THR A 18 0.31 -10.32 10.80
N VAL A 19 1.53 -9.80 10.57
CA VAL A 19 1.73 -8.40 10.15
C VAL A 19 1.08 -8.13 8.78
N GLN A 20 1.25 -9.05 7.82
CA GLN A 20 0.64 -8.90 6.49
C GLN A 20 -0.90 -8.96 6.55
N ALA A 21 -1.48 -9.77 7.43
CA ALA A 21 -2.93 -9.87 7.58
C ALA A 21 -3.58 -8.56 8.09
N GLN A 22 -2.88 -7.82 8.97
CA GLN A 22 -3.37 -6.53 9.48
C GLN A 22 -3.33 -5.41 8.42
N ALA A 23 -2.50 -5.53 7.38
CA ALA A 23 -2.41 -4.55 6.31
C ALA A 23 -3.57 -4.66 5.29
N SER A 24 -4.36 -5.73 5.33
CA SER A 24 -5.46 -6.01 4.40
C SER A 24 -6.86 -5.61 4.92
N GLU A 25 -6.97 -4.63 5.82
CA GLU A 25 -8.28 -4.07 6.13
C GLU A 25 -8.83 -3.30 4.93
N SER A 26 -9.98 -3.73 4.44
CA SER A 26 -10.69 -3.08 3.35
C SER A 26 -11.38 -1.81 3.86
N ILE A 27 -10.91 -0.64 3.43
CA ILE A 27 -11.61 0.63 3.69
C ILE A 27 -12.89 0.61 2.87
N THR A 28 -14.05 0.70 3.54
CA THR A 28 -15.34 0.71 2.84
C THR A 28 -15.80 2.14 2.61
N ALA A 29 -16.61 2.37 1.58
CA ALA A 29 -17.18 3.70 1.31
C ALA A 29 -18.07 4.23 2.47
N ALA A 30 -18.45 3.38 3.42
CA ALA A 30 -19.23 3.77 4.60
C ALA A 30 -18.40 4.52 5.66
N ASP A 31 -17.07 4.45 5.61
CA ASP A 31 -16.15 5.11 6.56
C ASP A 31 -15.76 6.55 6.16
N ALA A 32 -16.43 7.09 5.13
CA ALA A 32 -16.06 8.31 4.42
C ALA A 32 -16.47 9.61 5.15
N ASP A 33 -15.88 9.88 6.32
CA ASP A 33 -15.78 11.25 6.84
C ASP A 33 -14.91 12.11 5.89
N PRO A 34 -15.31 13.34 5.50
CA PRO A 34 -14.53 14.17 4.56
C PRO A 34 -13.08 14.42 4.98
N LEU A 35 -12.79 14.56 6.28
CA LEU A 35 -11.40 14.71 6.74
C LEU A 35 -10.62 13.41 6.58
N HIS A 36 -11.25 12.27 6.92
CA HIS A 36 -10.67 10.96 6.70
C HIS A 36 -10.40 10.67 5.21
N GLN A 37 -11.32 11.04 4.31
CA GLN A 37 -11.12 10.90 2.86
C GLN A 37 -9.95 11.72 2.33
N ASN A 38 -9.80 12.97 2.76
CA ASN A 38 -8.66 13.80 2.35
C ASN A 38 -7.33 13.18 2.80
N ALA A 39 -7.26 12.67 4.03
CA ALA A 39 -6.08 11.98 4.53
C ALA A 39 -5.76 10.71 3.72
N LEU A 40 -6.78 9.97 3.27
CA LEU A 40 -6.60 8.80 2.40
C LEU A 40 -6.10 9.18 1.01
N ILE A 41 -6.63 10.26 0.42
CA ILE A 41 -6.18 10.76 -0.89
C ILE A 41 -4.71 11.20 -0.80
N GLU A 42 -4.33 11.92 0.25
CA GLU A 42 -2.95 12.36 0.46
C GLU A 42 -1.99 11.18 0.66
N ARG A 43 -2.40 10.16 1.45
CA ARG A 43 -1.65 8.91 1.58
C ARG A 43 -1.49 8.20 0.24
N GLY A 44 -2.56 8.10 -0.54
CA GLY A 44 -2.52 7.47 -1.87
C GLY A 44 -1.55 8.18 -2.81
N LEU A 45 -1.59 9.52 -2.83
CA LEU A 45 -0.66 10.35 -3.60
C LEU A 45 0.80 10.10 -3.20
N TYR A 46 1.08 9.97 -1.91
CA TYR A 46 2.41 9.64 -1.41
C TYR A 46 2.89 8.28 -1.91
N VAL A 47 2.06 7.24 -1.82
CA VAL A 47 2.39 5.88 -2.30
C VAL A 47 2.62 5.88 -3.81
N ALA A 48 1.77 6.56 -4.58
CA ALA A 48 1.90 6.65 -6.04
C ALA A 48 3.21 7.33 -6.47
N ARG A 49 3.71 8.30 -5.68
CA ARG A 49 5.04 8.92 -5.90
C ARG A 49 6.16 7.95 -5.62
N LEU A 50 6.09 7.18 -4.52
CA LEU A 50 7.12 6.20 -4.18
C LEU A 50 7.19 5.05 -5.19
N GLY A 51 6.05 4.64 -5.74
CA GLY A 51 5.95 3.59 -6.76
C GLY A 51 6.21 4.05 -8.19
N ASP A 52 6.65 5.30 -8.39
CA ASP A 52 6.88 5.94 -9.70
C ASP A 52 5.70 5.82 -10.67
N CYS A 53 4.47 5.71 -10.14
CA CYS A 53 3.27 5.54 -10.96
C CYS A 53 3.04 6.76 -11.87
N ILE A 54 3.47 7.94 -11.43
CA ILE A 54 3.33 9.22 -12.16
C ILE A 54 4.06 9.16 -13.51
N ALA A 55 5.17 8.43 -13.62
CA ALA A 55 5.94 8.31 -14.86
C ALA A 55 5.11 7.71 -16.01
N CYS A 56 4.26 6.71 -15.71
CA CYS A 56 3.42 6.03 -16.69
C CYS A 56 1.94 6.47 -16.65
N HIS A 57 1.53 7.27 -15.66
CA HIS A 57 0.16 7.74 -15.51
C HIS A 57 0.01 9.26 -15.66
N THR A 58 0.96 9.94 -16.29
CA THR A 58 0.84 11.37 -16.61
C THR A 58 0.97 11.61 -18.10
N ALA A 59 -0.16 11.88 -18.76
CA ALA A 59 -0.21 12.19 -20.17
C ALA A 59 0.53 13.49 -20.49
N LYS A 60 1.15 13.56 -21.67
CA LYS A 60 1.86 14.77 -22.12
C LYS A 60 0.92 15.97 -22.19
N GLY A 61 1.20 17.01 -21.40
CA GLY A 61 0.36 18.20 -21.30
C GLY A 61 -0.96 17.98 -20.53
N GLY A 62 -1.19 16.78 -20.00
CA GLY A 62 -2.34 16.44 -19.17
C GLY A 62 -2.12 16.77 -17.69
N ALA A 63 -3.18 16.60 -16.90
CA ALA A 63 -3.08 16.70 -15.44
C ALA A 63 -2.23 15.55 -14.86
N VAL A 64 -1.67 15.76 -13.67
CA VAL A 64 -0.98 14.71 -12.92
C VAL A 64 -1.94 13.54 -12.69
N MET A 65 -1.48 12.31 -12.92
CA MET A 65 -2.30 11.09 -12.83
C MET A 65 -3.47 11.03 -13.84
N ALA A 66 -3.46 11.81 -14.93
CA ALA A 66 -4.48 11.74 -15.98
C ALA A 66 -4.44 10.45 -16.84
N GLY A 67 -3.56 9.50 -16.52
CA GLY A 67 -3.28 8.29 -17.29
C GLY A 67 -2.15 8.49 -18.30
N GLY A 68 -1.78 7.46 -19.05
CA GLY A 68 -0.92 7.59 -20.24
C GLY A 68 0.30 6.67 -20.31
N LEU A 69 0.09 5.45 -20.79
CA LEU A 69 1.01 4.80 -21.71
C LEU A 69 0.21 4.53 -22.99
N GLU A 70 0.63 5.12 -24.12
CA GLU A 70 0.27 4.60 -25.44
C GLU A 70 1.22 3.46 -25.82
#